data_AF-A0A6N9VCG9-F1
#
_entry.id   AF-A0A6N9VCG9-F1
#
_cell.length_a   1.000
_cell.length_b   1.000
_cell.length_c   1.000
_cell.angle_alpha   90.00
_cell.angle_beta   90.00
_cell.angle_gamma   90.00
#
_symmetry.space_group_name_H-M   'P 1'
#
loop_
_entity.id
_entity.type
_entity.pdbx_description
1 polymer ?
#
loop_
_entity_poly.entity_id
_entity_poly.type
_entity_poly.pdbx_seq_one_letter_code
_entity_poly.pdbx_strand_id
1 'polypeptide(L)'
;KHVQQLVKEDYLRWDSLGEFLALAVSFEHLAQTTGNARAQVLADTLDRATGTFLNEDKSPSRKLGGIDNRGSHFYLALYWARELARQ
;
A
#
# COMPACT_ATOMS: atom_id res chain seq x y z
N LYS A 1 -6.30 0.50 -21.12
CA LYS A 1 -4.99 -0.13 -21.42
C LYS A 1 -4.55 -1.13 -20.34
N HIS A 2 -4.65 -0.86 -19.03
CA HIS A 2 -4.24 -1.83 -17.99
C HIS A 2 -5.13 -3.07 -17.94
N VAL A 3 -6.46 -2.89 -17.97
CA VAL A 3 -7.43 -4.00 -18.01
C VAL A 3 -7.21 -4.93 -19.23
N GLN A 4 -6.85 -4.35 -20.38
CA GLN A 4 -6.55 -5.15 -21.57
C GLN A 4 -5.32 -6.04 -21.39
N GLN A 5 -4.31 -5.58 -20.63
CA GLN A 5 -3.15 -6.41 -20.28
C GLN A 5 -3.55 -7.51 -19.31
N LEU A 6 -4.31 -7.16 -18.26
CA LEU A 6 -4.81 -8.13 -17.28
C LEU A 6 -5.58 -9.27 -17.96
N VAL A 7 -6.52 -8.96 -18.86
CA VAL A 7 -7.31 -9.99 -19.55
C VAL A 7 -6.46 -10.89 -20.46
N LYS A 8 -5.39 -10.37 -21.05
CA LYS A 8 -4.56 -11.12 -22.00
C LYS A 8 -3.40 -11.89 -21.36
N GLU A 9 -2.83 -11.34 -20.29
CA GLU A 9 -1.54 -11.75 -19.74
C GLU A 9 -1.60 -12.01 -18.23
N ASP A 10 -2.78 -11.86 -17.60
CA ASP A 10 -2.99 -11.89 -16.15
C ASP A 10 -1.98 -11.02 -15.38
N TYR A 11 -1.75 -9.80 -15.86
CA TYR A 11 -0.77 -8.88 -15.29
C TYR A 11 -1.33 -7.46 -15.18
N LEU A 12 -1.42 -6.95 -13.94
CA LEU A 12 -1.96 -5.62 -13.66
C LEU A 12 -0.87 -4.63 -13.24
N ARG A 13 -0.47 -3.74 -14.16
CA ARG A 13 0.51 -2.67 -13.90
C ARG A 13 -0.09 -1.36 -13.34
N TRP A 14 -1.21 -1.44 -12.63
CA TRP A 14 -1.79 -0.29 -11.95
C TRP A 14 -1.05 -0.04 -10.64
N ASP A 15 -0.58 1.18 -10.40
CA ASP A 15 0.08 1.54 -9.15
C ASP A 15 -0.94 2.06 -8.14
N SER A 16 -1.08 1.34 -7.01
CA SER A 16 -2.01 1.67 -5.92
C SER A 16 -1.40 2.62 -4.87
N LEU A 17 -0.21 3.20 -5.10
CA LEU A 17 0.43 4.12 -4.16
C LEU A 17 -0.51 5.25 -3.70
N GLY A 18 -1.30 5.82 -4.62
CA GLY A 18 -2.28 6.87 -4.26
C GLY A 18 -3.38 6.38 -3.31
N GLU A 19 -3.77 5.10 -3.41
CA GLU A 19 -4.75 4.49 -2.51
C GLU A 19 -4.17 4.32 -1.10
N PHE A 20 -2.88 3.94 -1.00
CA PHE A 20 -2.19 3.76 0.28
C PHE A 20 -2.03 5.09 1.03
N LEU A 21 -1.60 6.12 0.30
CA LEU A 21 -1.46 7.48 0.84
C LEU A 21 -2.81 8.05 1.28
N ALA A 22 -3.86 7.88 0.46
CA ALA A 22 -5.20 8.34 0.82
C ALA A 22 -5.75 7.61 2.06
N LEU A 23 -5.47 6.31 2.21
CA LEU A 23 -5.91 5.52 3.35
C LEU A 23 -5.22 5.94 4.65
N ALA A 24 -3.91 6.22 4.63
CA ALA A 24 -3.18 6.70 5.79
C ALA A 24 -3.77 8.02 6.31
N VAL A 25 -3.98 9.00 5.42
CA VAL A 25 -4.61 10.29 5.75
C VAL A 25 -6.05 10.09 6.22
N SER A 26 -6.80 9.14 5.63
CA SER A 26 -8.15 8.84 6.08
C SER A 26 -8.19 8.29 7.51
N PHE A 27 -7.24 7.46 7.92
CA PHE A 27 -7.14 6.99 9.31
C PHE A 27 -6.73 8.10 10.26
N GLU A 28 -5.81 8.97 9.84
CA GLU A 28 -5.40 10.13 10.63
C GLU A 28 -6.59 11.08 10.86
N HIS A 29 -7.35 11.39 9.81
CA HIS A 29 -8.56 12.21 9.93
C HIS A 29 -9.58 11.60 10.89
N LEU A 30 -9.81 10.27 10.80
CA LEU A 30 -10.69 9.56 11.73
C LEU A 30 -10.19 9.69 13.17
N ALA A 31 -8.89 9.53 13.41
CA ALA A 31 -8.30 9.67 14.74
C ALA A 31 -8.50 11.07 15.31
N GLN A 32 -8.21 12.11 14.53
CA GLN A 32 -8.30 13.51 14.95
C GLN A 32 -9.75 13.95 15.20
N THR A 33 -10.70 13.51 14.37
CA THR A 33 -12.11 13.94 14.48
C THR A 33 -12.91 13.18 15.53
N THR A 34 -12.51 11.95 15.86
CA THR A 34 -13.27 11.09 16.80
C THR A 34 -12.52 10.77 18.09
N GLY A 35 -11.24 11.14 18.19
CA GLY A 35 -10.38 10.73 19.30
C GLY A 35 -9.99 9.25 19.28
N ASN A 36 -10.10 8.57 18.12
CA ASN A 36 -9.79 7.15 18.00
C ASN A 36 -8.28 6.90 17.95
N ALA A 37 -7.68 6.64 19.10
CA ALA A 37 -6.25 6.35 19.22
C ALA A 37 -5.78 5.14 18.39
N ARG A 38 -6.63 4.12 18.17
CA ARG A 38 -6.28 2.96 17.34
C ARG A 38 -6.17 3.34 15.86
N ALA A 39 -7.00 4.27 15.40
CA ALA A 39 -6.90 4.79 14.03
C ALA A 39 -5.59 5.55 13.81
N GLN A 40 -5.10 6.29 14.81
CA GLN A 40 -3.79 6.96 14.72
C GLN A 40 -2.66 5.94 14.56
N VAL A 41 -2.66 4.85 15.35
CA VAL A 41 -1.66 3.78 15.21
C VAL A 41 -1.69 3.17 13.81
N LEU A 42 -2.88 2.93 13.24
CA LEU A 42 -3.02 2.43 11.87
C LEU A 42 -2.48 3.43 10.84
N ALA A 43 -2.74 4.72 10.99
CA ALA A 43 -2.22 5.77 10.11
C ALA A 43 -0.69 5.81 10.13
N ASP A 44 -0.09 5.95 11.32
CA ASP A 44 1.36 6.11 11.48
C ASP A 44 2.13 4.88 10.97
N THR A 45 1.61 3.68 11.24
CA THR A 45 2.23 2.44 10.79
C THR A 45 2.07 2.23 9.28
N LEU A 46 0.95 2.65 8.69
CA LEU A 46 0.74 2.57 7.24
C LEU A 46 1.62 3.57 6.49
N ASP A 47 1.83 4.77 7.04
CA ASP A 47 2.74 5.78 6.47
C ASP A 47 4.18 5.26 6.44
N ARG A 48 4.68 4.72 7.56
CA ARG A 48 6.01 4.07 7.62
C ARG A 48 6.14 2.87 6.69
N ALA A 49 5.09 2.05 6.59
CA ALA A 49 5.06 0.92 5.66
C ALA A 49 5.12 1.38 4.21
N THR A 50 4.44 2.48 3.86
CA THR A 50 4.48 3.09 2.53
C THR A 50 5.89 3.65 2.23
N GLY A 51 6.56 4.26 3.21
CA GLY A 51 7.96 4.66 3.09
C GLY A 51 8.90 3.48 2.81
N THR A 52 8.74 2.37 3.54
CA THR A 52 9.51 1.13 3.31
C THR A 52 9.23 0.55 1.93
N PHE A 53 7.97 0.53 1.52
CA PHE A 53 7.52 0.07 0.20
C PHE A 53 8.21 0.84 -0.95
N LEU A 54 8.33 2.16 -0.81
CA LEU A 54 9.02 3.02 -1.78
C LEU A 54 10.53 2.79 -1.78
N ASN A 55 11.15 2.68 -0.60
CA ASN A 55 12.60 2.46 -0.47
C ASN A 55 13.03 1.11 -1.07
N GLU A 56 12.18 0.09 -0.96
CA GLU A 56 12.43 -1.26 -1.44
C GLU A 56 11.98 -1.48 -2.91
N ASP A 57 11.53 -0.43 -3.60
CA ASP A 57 11.04 -0.44 -4.99
C ASP A 57 10.02 -1.57 -5.24
N LYS A 58 8.99 -1.66 -4.40
CA LYS A 58 7.93 -2.68 -4.50
C LYS A 58 6.70 -2.24 -5.30
N SER A 59 6.82 -1.16 -6.06
CA SER A 59 5.79 -0.73 -7.02
C SER A 59 5.63 -1.73 -8.17
N PRO A 60 4.43 -1.81 -8.79
CA PRO A 60 4.19 -2.69 -9.93
C PRO A 60 5.11 -2.38 -11.12
N SER A 61 5.87 -3.38 -11.55
CA SER A 61 6.68 -3.31 -12.76
C SER A 61 5.80 -3.28 -13.99
N ARG A 62 6.30 -2.70 -15.09
CA ARG A 62 5.63 -2.73 -16.40
C ARG A 62 5.95 -3.98 -17.22
N LYS A 63 6.95 -4.77 -16.79
CA LYS A 63 7.45 -5.95 -17.50
C LYS A 63 6.85 -7.23 -16.92
N LEU A 64 6.35 -8.11 -17.79
CA LEU A 64 5.89 -9.44 -17.41
C LEU A 64 6.99 -10.23 -16.68
N GLY A 65 6.59 -10.99 -15.66
CA GLY A 65 7.48 -11.73 -14.77
C GLY A 65 8.02 -10.91 -13.59
N GLY A 66 7.71 -9.61 -13.52
CA GLY A 66 7.94 -8.78 -12.34
C GLY A 66 6.79 -8.81 -11.34
N ILE A 67 6.90 -8.00 -10.28
CA ILE A 67 5.80 -7.74 -9.34
C ILE A 67 4.73 -6.91 -10.05
N ASP A 68 3.49 -7.37 -10.02
CA ASP A 68 2.33 -6.60 -10.47
C ASP A 68 1.59 -5.97 -9.28
N ASN A 69 0.43 -5.36 -9.51
CA ASN A 69 -0.41 -4.74 -8.47
C ASN A 69 -0.69 -5.68 -7.28
N ARG A 70 -0.94 -6.97 -7.50
CA ARG A 70 -1.26 -7.89 -6.40
C ARG A 70 -0.03 -8.12 -5.51
N GLY A 71 1.15 -8.23 -6.14
CA GLY A 71 2.41 -8.34 -5.40
C GLY A 71 2.76 -7.06 -4.64
N SER A 72 2.45 -5.87 -5.18
CA SER A 72 2.67 -4.61 -4.46
C SER A 72 1.80 -4.52 -3.20
N HIS A 73 0.54 -4.96 -3.28
CA HIS A 73 -0.36 -5.06 -2.12
C HIS A 73 0.17 -6.05 -1.06
N PHE A 74 0.72 -7.19 -1.48
CA PHE A 74 1.37 -8.13 -0.55
C PHE A 74 2.51 -7.47 0.23
N TYR A 75 3.41 -6.76 -0.45
CA TYR A 75 4.55 -6.11 0.22
C TYR A 75 4.10 -5.00 1.16
N LEU A 76 3.13 -4.18 0.77
CA LEU A 76 2.56 -3.19 1.67
C LEU A 76 1.98 -3.86 2.93
N ALA A 77 1.17 -4.89 2.77
CA ALA A 77 0.57 -5.61 3.91
C ALA A 77 1.64 -6.23 4.82
N LEU A 78 2.71 -6.80 4.24
CA LEU A 78 3.85 -7.34 4.98
C LEU A 78 4.57 -6.26 5.80
N TYR A 79 4.86 -5.11 5.19
CA TYR A 79 5.53 -4.01 5.88
C TYR A 79 4.63 -3.40 6.94
N TRP A 80 3.35 -3.22 6.65
CA TRP A 80 2.40 -2.67 7.60
C TRP A 80 2.20 -3.58 8.82
N ALA A 81 2.09 -4.89 8.62
CA ALA A 81 2.03 -5.85 9.72
C ALA A 81 3.31 -5.82 10.58
N ARG A 82 4.49 -5.61 9.97
CA ARG A 82 5.75 -5.46 10.71
C ARG A 82 5.81 -4.17 11.52
N GLU A 83 5.34 -3.06 10.97
CA GLU A 83 5.25 -1.78 11.68
C GLU A 83 4.26 -1.87 12.86
N LEU A 84 3.12 -2.53 12.66
CA LEU A 84 2.14 -2.78 13.73
C LEU A 84 2.67 -3.68 14.84
N ALA A 85 3.54 -4.64 14.53
CA ALA A 85 4.13 -5.51 15.54
C ALA A 85 5.27 -4.84 16.34
N ARG A 86 5.81 -3.72 15.86
CA ARG A 86 6.97 -3.02 16.44
C ARG A 86 6.64 -1.67 17.10
N GLN A 87 5.40 -1.20 16.98
CA GLN A 87 4.93 0.07 17.56
C GLN A 87 4.88 0.05 19.08
#